data_AF-W0VE27-F1
#
_entry.id   AF-W0VE27-F1
#
_cell.length_a   1.000
_cell.length_b   1.000
_cell.length_c   1.000
_cell.angle_alpha   90.00
_cell.angle_beta   90.00
_cell.angle_gamma   90.00
#
_symmetry.space_group_name_H-M   'P 1'
#
loop_
_entity.id
_entity.type
_entity.pdbx_description
1 polymer ?
#
loop_
_entity_poly.entity_id
_entity_poly.type
_entity_poly.pdbx_seq_one_letter_code
_entity_poly.pdbx_strand_id
1 'polypeptide(L)'
;MAFQDGLNNVAGNYLQNMMAEEEAMMQQYGAPPPYNSNEKKAVLHIRKGYCGVVSDALLAHMNANHLNSGGYAKMDRNANNETHFFLVSADRKTIIEPTYKQMFFSRGQLAQNADHCINSVRNFPTVFAGTPQEFSQVVDAMCQQLGISQEKKNVLRQHWF
;
A
#
# COMPACT_ATOMS: atom_id res chain seq x y z
N MET A 1 -15.58 11.97 -0.30
CA MET A 1 -14.35 12.77 -0.10
C MET A 1 -13.83 12.59 1.32
N ALA A 2 -14.53 13.06 2.37
CA ALA A 2 -14.05 12.97 3.77
C ALA A 2 -13.60 11.57 4.26
N PHE A 3 -14.30 10.48 3.90
CA PHE A 3 -13.90 9.12 4.29
C PHE A 3 -12.58 8.68 3.63
N GLN A 4 -12.44 8.89 2.31
CA GLN A 4 -11.23 8.53 1.58
C GLN A 4 -10.02 9.35 2.05
N ASP A 5 -10.23 10.65 2.31
CA ASP A 5 -9.19 11.54 2.82
C ASP A 5 -8.75 11.11 4.23
N GLY A 6 -9.69 10.68 5.09
CA GLY A 6 -9.40 10.09 6.38
C GLY A 6 -8.57 8.80 6.30
N LEU A 7 -8.94 7.88 5.41
CA LEU A 7 -8.16 6.66 5.17
C LEU A 7 -6.74 6.97 4.67
N ASN A 8 -6.61 7.91 3.73
CA ASN A 8 -5.32 8.33 3.20
C ASN A 8 -4.42 8.95 4.28
N ASN A 9 -4.97 9.78 5.16
CA ASN A 9 -4.22 10.41 6.25
C ASN A 9 -3.73 9.39 7.28
N VAL A 10 -4.56 8.41 7.66
CA VAL A 10 -4.19 7.38 8.63
C VAL A 10 -3.11 6.47 8.06
N ALA A 11 -3.29 5.98 6.83
CA ALA A 11 -2.28 5.16 6.16
C ALA A 11 -0.96 5.93 6.01
N GLY A 12 -1.02 7.20 5.59
CA GLY A 12 0.13 8.09 5.46
C GLY A 12 0.87 8.30 6.78
N ASN A 13 0.16 8.69 7.85
CA ASN A 13 0.76 8.94 9.16
C ASN A 13 1.37 7.67 9.78
N TYR A 14 0.72 6.52 9.61
CA TYR A 14 1.22 5.26 10.15
C TYR A 14 2.52 4.84 9.46
N LEU A 15 2.57 4.97 8.13
CA LEU A 15 3.77 4.72 7.34
C LEU A 15 4.89 5.72 7.71
N GLN A 16 4.56 6.98 7.98
CA GLN A 16 5.52 7.99 8.45
C GLN A 16 6.15 7.62 9.80
N ASN A 17 5.35 7.21 10.78
CA ASN A 17 5.84 6.86 12.11
C ASN A 17 6.71 5.60 12.12
N MET A 18 6.27 4.55 11.41
CA MET A 18 7.03 3.29 11.30
C MET A 18 8.39 3.49 10.62
N MET A 19 8.47 4.40 9.64
CA MET A 19 9.75 4.76 9.03
C MET A 19 10.68 5.49 10.00
N ALA A 20 10.15 6.34 10.88
CA ALA A 20 10.96 7.03 11.88
C ALA A 20 11.59 6.01 12.85
N GLU A 21 10.84 4.97 13.21
CA GLU A 21 11.34 3.84 14.03
C GLU A 21 12.35 2.96 13.29
N GLU A 22 12.09 2.65 12.01
CA GLU A 22 13.03 1.89 11.16
C GLU A 22 14.32 2.70 10.92
N GLU A 23 14.22 4.00 10.69
CA GLU A 23 15.36 4.92 10.54
C GLU A 23 16.16 5.05 11.84
N ALA A 24 15.48 5.11 13.00
CA ALA A 24 16.11 5.10 14.31
C ALA A 24 16.84 3.77 14.59
N MET A 25 16.24 2.64 14.24
CA MET A 25 16.88 1.32 14.32
C MET A 25 18.07 1.20 13.34
N MET A 26 17.95 1.71 12.12
CA MET A 26 19.03 1.68 11.14
C MET A 26 20.21 2.60 11.53
N GLN A 27 19.94 3.74 12.20
CA GLN A 27 20.98 4.57 12.80
C GLN A 27 21.69 3.86 13.97
N GLN A 28 21.00 2.98 14.69
CA GLN A 28 21.55 2.21 15.81
C GLN A 28 22.36 0.98 15.39
N TYR A 29 22.10 0.38 14.22
CA TYR A 29 22.69 -0.91 13.79
C TYR A 29 23.55 -0.88 12.50
N GLY A 30 23.67 0.24 11.78
CA GLY A 30 24.62 0.39 10.65
C GLY A 30 24.02 1.02 9.37
N ALA A 31 24.82 1.84 8.68
CA ALA A 31 24.40 3.04 7.93
C ALA A 31 23.50 2.88 6.67
N PRO A 32 22.52 3.77 6.46
CA PRO A 32 21.78 3.89 5.20
C PRO A 32 22.52 4.74 4.15
N PRO A 33 22.31 4.50 2.84
CA PRO A 33 22.79 5.37 1.76
C PRO A 33 22.13 6.76 1.81
N PRO A 34 22.72 7.79 1.19
CA PRO A 34 22.31 9.18 1.38
C PRO A 34 21.00 9.47 0.64
N TYR A 35 19.91 9.66 1.38
CA TYR A 35 18.67 10.17 0.79
C TYR A 35 18.05 11.25 1.68
N ASN A 36 18.05 12.50 1.19
CA ASN A 36 17.29 13.60 1.76
C ASN A 36 16.08 13.97 0.89
N SER A 37 14.88 13.73 1.41
CA SER A 37 13.74 14.64 1.43
C SER A 37 12.55 13.86 2.00
N ASN A 38 11.73 14.50 2.83
CA ASN A 38 10.60 13.84 3.48
C ASN A 38 9.56 13.33 2.46
N GLU A 39 9.51 13.89 1.24
CA GLU A 39 8.71 13.40 0.11
C GLU A 39 9.28 12.14 -0.55
N LYS A 40 10.60 11.95 -0.59
CA LYS A 40 11.25 10.73 -1.09
C LYS A 40 11.05 9.56 -0.12
N LYS A 41 11.00 9.87 1.18
CA LYS A 41 10.60 8.93 2.23
C LYS A 41 9.12 8.53 2.08
N ALA A 42 8.21 9.48 1.81
CA ALA A 42 6.76 9.32 1.55
C ALA A 42 6.35 8.29 0.49
N VAL A 43 7.30 7.84 -0.31
CA VAL A 43 7.08 6.95 -1.46
C VAL A 43 7.89 5.68 -1.33
N LEU A 44 8.96 5.76 -0.53
CA LEU A 44 9.36 4.73 0.42
C LEU A 44 8.18 3.92 1.01
N HIS A 45 7.04 4.59 1.22
CA HIS A 45 5.87 4.11 1.99
C HIS A 45 5.09 2.96 1.38
N ILE A 46 5.50 2.54 0.19
CA ILE A 46 4.91 1.44 -0.51
C ILE A 46 5.93 0.28 -0.40
N ARG A 47 6.15 -0.18 0.84
CA ARG A 47 7.19 -1.18 1.17
C ARG A 47 6.56 -2.53 1.47
N LYS A 48 6.99 -3.52 0.67
CA LYS A 48 6.68 -4.95 0.82
C LYS A 48 6.96 -5.44 2.25
N GLY A 49 5.90 -5.71 3.00
CA GLY A 49 5.94 -6.20 4.39
C GLY A 49 5.11 -5.41 5.40
N TYR A 50 4.66 -4.19 5.07
CA TYR A 50 3.85 -3.38 6.00
C TYR A 50 2.33 -3.49 5.81
N CYS A 51 1.87 -4.23 4.80
CA CYS A 51 0.46 -4.40 4.49
C CYS A 51 -0.38 -4.84 5.70
N GLY A 52 0.16 -5.73 6.55
CA GLY A 52 -0.53 -6.21 7.75
C GLY A 52 -0.72 -5.12 8.80
N VAL A 53 0.35 -4.38 9.08
CA VAL A 53 0.37 -3.36 10.14
C VAL A 53 -0.46 -2.13 9.75
N VAL A 54 -0.37 -1.71 8.48
CA VAL A 54 -1.19 -0.60 7.97
C VAL A 54 -2.68 -0.98 7.95
N SER A 55 -3.00 -2.23 7.62
CA SER A 55 -4.37 -2.74 7.71
C SER A 55 -4.89 -2.70 9.15
N ASP A 56 -4.09 -3.08 10.14
CA ASP A 56 -4.47 -3.02 11.57
C ASP A 56 -4.70 -1.58 12.04
N ALA A 57 -3.83 -0.65 11.66
CA ALA A 57 -3.95 0.76 12.00
C ALA A 57 -5.22 1.39 11.42
N LEU A 58 -5.53 1.09 10.15
CA LEU A 58 -6.75 1.55 9.50
C LEU A 58 -7.99 0.96 10.16
N LEU A 59 -7.99 -0.34 10.45
CA LEU A 59 -9.10 -0.98 11.13
C LEU A 59 -9.33 -0.39 12.53
N ALA A 60 -8.27 -0.14 13.30
CA ALA A 60 -8.34 0.51 14.59
C ALA A 60 -8.92 1.93 14.48
N HIS A 61 -8.48 2.73 13.49
CA HIS A 61 -9.03 4.06 13.24
C HIS A 61 -10.51 4.01 12.85
N MET A 62 -10.89 3.09 11.96
CA MET A 62 -12.28 2.92 11.54
C MET A 62 -13.18 2.54 12.72
N ASN A 63 -12.70 1.68 13.62
CA ASN A 63 -13.42 1.31 14.84
C ASN A 63 -13.54 2.50 15.82
N ALA A 64 -12.43 3.22 16.06
CA ALA A 64 -12.40 4.35 16.99
C ALA A 64 -13.27 5.53 16.53
N ASN A 65 -13.49 5.68 15.22
CA ASN A 65 -14.29 6.75 14.64
C ASN A 65 -15.68 6.30 14.18
N HIS A 66 -16.11 5.09 14.56
CA HIS A 66 -17.40 4.50 14.17
C HIS A 66 -17.63 4.43 12.63
N LEU A 67 -16.55 4.31 11.87
CA LEU A 67 -16.55 4.21 10.40
C LEU A 67 -16.58 2.75 9.91
N ASN A 68 -16.44 1.76 10.81
CA ASN A 68 -16.46 0.34 10.46
C ASN A 68 -17.88 -0.27 10.41
N SER A 69 -18.85 0.45 9.85
CA SER A 69 -20.23 -0.05 9.72
C SER A 69 -20.34 -1.24 8.75
N GLY A 70 -19.42 -1.36 7.80
CA GLY A 70 -19.34 -2.47 6.84
C GLY A 70 -18.74 -3.77 7.41
N GLY A 71 -18.37 -3.81 8.69
CA GLY A 71 -17.78 -4.99 9.32
C GLY A 71 -16.48 -5.44 8.64
N TYR A 72 -15.62 -4.50 8.31
CA TYR A 72 -14.32 -4.78 7.70
C TYR A 72 -13.43 -5.59 8.63
N ALA A 73 -12.73 -6.55 8.04
CA ALA A 73 -11.72 -7.37 8.72
C ALA A 73 -10.47 -7.49 7.85
N LYS A 74 -9.32 -7.68 8.49
CA LYS A 74 -8.05 -7.95 7.80
C LYS A 74 -8.09 -9.33 7.15
N MET A 75 -7.74 -9.37 5.88
CA MET A 75 -7.64 -10.58 5.06
C MET A 75 -6.17 -10.85 4.74
N ASP A 76 -5.73 -12.09 4.97
CA ASP A 76 -4.47 -12.60 4.44
C ASP A 76 -4.72 -13.26 3.08
N ARG A 77 -4.00 -12.80 2.06
CA ARG A 77 -3.85 -13.49 0.79
C ARG A 77 -2.40 -13.92 0.63
N ASN A 78 -2.20 -15.22 0.74
CA ASN A 78 -0.96 -15.87 0.33
C ASN A 78 -1.06 -16.24 -1.15
N ALA A 79 -0.28 -15.56 -1.98
CA ALA A 79 -0.15 -15.87 -3.41
C ALA A 79 1.33 -15.95 -3.76
N ASN A 80 1.73 -16.98 -4.52
CA ASN A 80 3.12 -17.21 -4.92
C ASN A 80 4.13 -17.26 -3.74
N ASN A 81 3.71 -17.83 -2.61
CA ASN A 81 4.47 -17.84 -1.34
C ASN A 81 4.76 -16.44 -0.78
N GLU A 82 4.00 -15.43 -1.20
CA GLU A 82 4.07 -14.07 -0.67
C GLU A 82 2.76 -13.75 0.05
N THR A 83 2.88 -13.48 1.35
CA THR A 83 1.78 -12.98 2.18
C THR A 83 1.48 -11.53 1.85
N HIS A 84 0.20 -11.23 1.68
CA HIS A 84 -0.29 -9.88 1.48
C HIS A 84 -1.57 -9.64 2.28
N PHE A 85 -1.71 -8.46 2.88
CA PHE A 85 -2.85 -8.11 3.72
C PHE A 85 -3.61 -6.90 3.19
N PHE A 86 -4.93 -6.95 3.30
CA PHE A 86 -5.85 -5.83 3.03
C PHE A 86 -7.11 -5.98 3.88
N LEU A 87 -8.03 -5.01 3.84
CA LEU A 87 -9.31 -5.13 4.54
C LEU A 87 -10.43 -5.52 3.59
N VAL A 88 -11.33 -6.38 4.04
CA VAL A 88 -12.52 -6.81 3.29
C VAL A 88 -13.76 -6.62 4.14
N SER A 89 -14.84 -6.09 3.56
CA SER A 89 -16.14 -5.97 4.24
C SER A 89 -16.73 -7.35 4.56
N ALA A 90 -17.63 -7.39 5.55
CA ALA A 90 -18.28 -8.65 5.97
C ALA A 90 -19.03 -9.34 4.83
N ASP A 91 -19.65 -8.56 3.93
CA ASP A 91 -20.35 -9.04 2.74
C ASP A 91 -19.43 -9.31 1.53
N ARG A 92 -18.13 -9.06 1.69
CA ARG A 92 -17.06 -9.22 0.68
C ARG A 92 -17.26 -8.42 -0.61
N LYS A 93 -18.13 -7.42 -0.61
CA LYS A 93 -18.37 -6.57 -1.80
C LYS A 93 -17.37 -5.45 -1.93
N THR A 94 -16.75 -5.05 -0.83
CA THR A 94 -15.80 -3.93 -0.79
C THR A 94 -14.49 -4.35 -0.14
N ILE A 95 -13.40 -3.81 -0.66
CA ILE A 95 -12.05 -3.94 -0.11
C ILE A 95 -11.49 -2.56 0.18
N ILE A 96 -10.59 -2.49 1.16
CA ILE A 96 -9.70 -1.35 1.38
C ILE A 96 -8.28 -1.86 1.22
N GLU A 97 -7.58 -1.31 0.24
CA GLU A 97 -6.22 -1.69 -0.11
C GLU A 97 -5.26 -0.53 0.15
N PRO A 98 -4.60 -0.52 1.31
CA PRO A 98 -3.75 0.60 1.69
C PRO A 98 -2.33 0.55 1.14
N THR A 99 -1.92 -0.57 0.55
CA THR A 99 -0.51 -0.79 0.18
C THR A 99 -0.32 -1.41 -1.21
N TYR A 100 -1.38 -1.51 -2.02
CA TYR A 100 -1.37 -2.15 -3.33
C TYR A 100 -0.24 -1.72 -4.29
N LYS A 101 0.19 -0.46 -4.22
CA LYS A 101 1.25 0.08 -5.08
C LYS A 101 2.59 -0.66 -4.89
N GLN A 102 2.78 -1.43 -3.81
CA GLN A 102 4.05 -2.10 -3.47
C GLN A 102 4.35 -3.30 -4.32
N MET A 103 3.31 -3.78 -5.00
CA MET A 103 3.39 -4.92 -5.86
C MET A 103 3.99 -4.56 -7.22
N PHE A 104 3.97 -3.28 -7.61
CA PHE A 104 4.36 -2.85 -8.95
C PHE A 104 5.87 -2.68 -9.13
N PHE A 105 6.60 -2.37 -8.06
CA PHE A 105 8.03 -2.09 -8.09
C PHE A 105 8.82 -3.14 -7.30
N SER A 106 9.96 -3.57 -7.84
CA SER A 106 10.88 -4.41 -7.08
C SER A 106 11.63 -3.60 -6.02
N ARG A 107 12.13 -4.27 -4.96
CA ARG A 107 13.00 -3.63 -3.95
C ARG A 107 14.20 -2.92 -4.60
N GLY A 108 14.80 -3.51 -5.63
CA GLY A 108 15.92 -2.92 -6.37
C GLY A 108 15.52 -1.66 -7.15
N GLN A 109 14.36 -1.66 -7.80
CA GLN A 109 13.86 -0.49 -8.53
C GLN A 109 13.56 0.69 -7.60
N LEU A 110 12.93 0.42 -6.45
CA LEU A 110 12.68 1.43 -5.42
C LEU A 110 13.98 2.00 -4.84
N ALA A 111 15.01 1.16 -4.66
CA ALA A 111 16.30 1.59 -4.13
C ALA A 111 17.13 2.41 -5.14
N GLN A 112 17.02 2.12 -6.44
CA GLN A 112 17.82 2.76 -7.49
C GLN A 112 17.17 4.02 -8.06
N ASN A 113 15.83 4.07 -8.14
CA ASN A 113 15.12 5.17 -8.78
C ASN A 113 13.75 5.44 -8.12
N ALA A 114 13.80 5.71 -6.81
CA ALA A 114 12.60 6.03 -6.03
C ALA A 114 11.79 7.16 -6.68
N ASP A 115 12.43 8.28 -7.05
CA ASP A 115 11.80 9.50 -7.57
C ASP A 115 10.97 9.25 -8.84
N HIS A 116 11.47 8.40 -9.73
CA HIS A 116 10.72 7.96 -10.90
C HIS A 116 9.53 7.07 -10.49
N CYS A 117 9.75 6.11 -9.60
CA CYS A 117 8.68 5.22 -9.13
C CYS A 117 7.53 6.01 -8.48
N ILE A 118 7.83 7.04 -7.65
CA ILE A 118 6.82 7.95 -7.08
C ILE A 118 5.96 8.54 -8.18
N ASN A 119 6.62 9.22 -9.11
CA ASN A 119 5.98 10.15 -10.01
C ASN A 119 5.11 9.35 -10.98
N SER A 120 5.53 8.14 -11.29
CA SER A 120 4.80 7.18 -12.09
C SER A 120 3.55 6.61 -11.41
N VAL A 121 3.31 6.81 -10.11
CA VAL A 121 2.08 6.36 -9.43
C VAL A 121 1.37 7.44 -8.59
N ARG A 122 1.84 8.69 -8.67
CA ARG A 122 1.34 9.81 -7.84
C ARG A 122 -0.13 10.15 -8.07
N ASN A 123 -0.64 9.92 -9.29
CA ASN A 123 -2.01 10.24 -9.67
C ASN A 123 -3.02 9.15 -9.24
N PHE A 124 -2.53 8.02 -8.72
CA PHE A 124 -3.38 6.95 -8.20
C PHE A 124 -3.62 7.17 -6.70
N PRO A 125 -4.78 6.74 -6.16
CA PRO A 125 -5.10 6.96 -4.76
C PRO A 125 -4.11 6.23 -3.85
N THR A 126 -3.71 6.82 -2.72
CA THR A 126 -2.77 6.17 -1.79
C THR A 126 -3.39 4.91 -1.19
N VAL A 127 -4.61 5.04 -0.67
CA VAL A 127 -5.45 3.92 -0.28
C VAL A 127 -6.53 3.73 -1.34
N PHE A 128 -6.74 2.51 -1.80
CA PHE A 128 -7.93 2.17 -2.58
C PHE A 128 -9.06 1.77 -1.63
N ALA A 129 -10.29 2.21 -1.87
CA ALA A 129 -11.48 1.69 -1.22
C ALA A 129 -12.60 1.57 -2.26
N GLY A 130 -13.18 0.38 -2.41
CA GLY A 130 -14.17 0.10 -3.45
C GLY A 130 -14.35 -1.38 -3.70
N THR A 131 -14.96 -1.73 -4.81
CA THR A 131 -15.21 -3.12 -5.21
C THR A 131 -13.94 -3.79 -5.77
N PRO A 132 -13.86 -5.14 -5.69
CA PRO A 132 -12.88 -5.95 -6.43
C PRO A 132 -12.69 -5.58 -7.91
N GLN A 133 -13.80 -5.25 -8.59
CA GLN A 133 -13.79 -4.92 -10.02
C GLN A 133 -13.17 -3.55 -10.27
N GLU A 134 -13.54 -2.53 -9.49
CA GLU A 134 -12.93 -1.20 -9.56
C GLU A 134 -11.44 -1.27 -9.23
N PHE A 135 -11.06 -2.09 -8.26
CA PHE A 135 -9.65 -2.29 -7.93
C PHE A 135 -8.87 -2.91 -9.10
N SER A 136 -9.46 -3.91 -9.76
CA SER A 136 -8.86 -4.52 -10.96
C SER A 136 -8.62 -3.49 -12.07
N GLN A 137 -9.55 -2.53 -12.24
CA GLN A 137 -9.39 -1.44 -13.21
C GLN A 137 -8.23 -0.50 -12.83
N VAL A 138 -8.06 -0.20 -11.54
CA VAL A 138 -6.92 0.59 -11.03
C VAL A 138 -5.59 -0.12 -11.29
N VAL A 139 -5.52 -1.43 -11.00
CA VAL A 139 -4.33 -2.25 -11.28
C VAL A 139 -4.01 -2.28 -12.77
N ASP A 140 -5.04 -2.40 -13.62
CA ASP A 140 -4.90 -2.41 -15.08
C ASP A 140 -4.36 -1.08 -15.61
N ALA A 141 -4.94 0.05 -15.17
CA ALA A 141 -4.48 1.39 -15.54
C ALA A 141 -3.03 1.64 -15.09
N MET A 142 -2.67 1.17 -13.88
CA MET A 142 -1.31 1.28 -13.37
C MET A 142 -0.32 0.42 -14.17
N CYS A 143 -0.69 -0.83 -14.50
CA CYS A 143 0.12 -1.68 -15.36
C CYS A 143 0.38 -1.04 -16.73
N GLN A 144 -0.66 -0.46 -17.33
CA GLN A 144 -0.56 0.23 -18.61
C GLN A 144 0.37 1.45 -18.53
N GLN A 145 0.22 2.29 -17.51
CA GLN A 145 1.05 3.47 -17.31
C GLN A 145 2.54 3.12 -17.06
N LEU A 146 2.79 2.00 -16.37
CA LEU A 146 4.15 1.54 -16.05
C LEU A 146 4.78 0.66 -17.12
N GLY A 147 4.07 0.37 -18.22
CA GLY A 147 4.57 -0.54 -19.26
C GLY A 147 4.81 -1.97 -18.74
N ILE A 148 4.02 -2.42 -17.75
CA ILE A 148 4.16 -3.75 -17.16
C ILE A 148 3.64 -4.81 -18.14
N SER A 149 4.44 -5.86 -18.34
CA SER A 149 4.09 -6.97 -19.23
C SER A 149 2.81 -7.68 -18.77
N GLN A 150 2.09 -8.28 -19.73
CA GLN A 150 0.88 -9.05 -19.43
C GLN A 150 1.16 -10.23 -18.47
N GLU A 151 2.33 -10.85 -18.56
CA GLU A 151 2.77 -11.91 -17.65
C GLU A 151 2.86 -11.41 -16.21
N LYS A 152 3.59 -10.29 -15.97
CA LYS A 152 3.71 -9.70 -14.64
C LYS A 152 2.36 -9.18 -14.13
N LYS A 153 1.51 -8.64 -15.01
CA LYS A 153 0.13 -8.25 -14.69
C LYS A 153 -0.71 -9.44 -14.19
N ASN A 154 -0.57 -10.61 -14.81
CA ASN A 154 -1.29 -11.82 -14.38
C ASN A 154 -0.84 -12.28 -12.98
N VAL A 155 0.46 -12.20 -12.69
CA VAL A 155 1.01 -12.48 -11.34
C VAL A 155 0.45 -11.50 -10.31
N LEU A 156 0.42 -10.20 -10.63
CA LEU A 156 -0.10 -9.17 -9.74
C LEU A 156 -1.54 -9.47 -9.32
N ARG A 157 -2.42 -9.84 -10.27
CA ARG A 157 -3.84 -10.11 -9.99
C ARG A 157 -4.07 -11.20 -8.93
N GLN A 158 -3.17 -12.19 -8.84
CA GLN A 158 -3.29 -13.30 -7.89
C GLN A 158 -3.16 -12.86 -6.43
N HIS A 159 -2.59 -11.68 -6.15
CA HIS A 159 -2.47 -11.18 -4.77
C HIS A 159 -3.80 -10.69 -4.18
N TRP A 160 -4.83 -10.53 -5.00
CA TRP A 160 -6.11 -9.96 -4.58
C TRP A 160 -7.32 -10.84 -4.93
N PHE A 161 -7.25 -11.61 -6.02
CA PHE A 161 -8.36 -12.43 -6.54
C PHE A 161 -7.96 -13.87 -6.85
#